data_AF-A0A0T6BB73-F1
#
_entry.id   AF-A0A0T6BB73-F1
#
_cell.length_a   1.000
_cell.length_b   1.000
_cell.length_c   1.000
_cell.angle_alpha   90.00
_cell.angle_beta   90.00
_cell.angle_gamma   90.00
#
_symmetry.space_group_name_H-M   'P 1'
#
loop_
_entity.id
_entity.type
_entity.pdbx_description
1 polymer ?
#
loop_
_entity_poly.entity_id
_entity_poly.type
_entity_poly.pdbx_seq_one_letter_code
_entity_poly.pdbx_strand_id
1 'polypeptide(L)'
;RILCDNGHICPKRCFEDCGNCQVPMLRRLECGHEAEFPCYQTEFQCNHPVSVELPCNHRVNNKPCYIDIERFRCPYPCNVRIDTCGHTCTKRCHINYDPDHLKYKCSKPCTEYRKNCSMQIPDHICSKYCSEECADCDIVVKKKRSCSHFYNIRCSVDVETVDCVKPCKKNLPCGHRCKLECQKMCGNCKEKVKKTVPECGHEVQIECCKVPTTSDCKRKCVLKLPCGHICKNTCKEECTTKCNELVDSVIPLGCGHSSRIPCFMNTVGYIHHNVQETVMECKEPCSASLECGHRCSGSCGECYQGRLHKICLEDCGIDLVCGHKCTVPCRQICPPCLQKCMYKCSHNRCGRNCGEKCTPCREPCPRHCRHVKCEAWCSSKCTVDPCIEPCMAQLPCGHKCIGFCGEPCPPLCKICNRDELLEFYLGYEEEKDARFVLLQECGHAIESRGMEMWLESGENEITVKRCPRCRTPLTITRRYHHYIRDSIEQVQKVKEKFFGNQKENMLLQRHLNLRLQAVYSSSLTLSKGK
;
A
#
# COMPACT_ATOMS: atom_id res chain seq x y z
N ARG A 1 -4.62 51.91 46.68
CA ARG A 1 -5.92 51.85 45.95
C ARG A 1 -7.04 51.67 46.98
N ILE A 2 -8.15 52.41 46.91
CA ILE A 2 -9.33 52.17 47.75
C ILE A 2 -10.01 50.88 47.27
N LEU A 3 -10.34 49.98 48.21
CA LEU A 3 -10.80 48.61 47.97
C LEU A 3 -12.33 48.45 47.94
N CYS A 4 -13.05 49.34 48.62
CA CYS A 4 -14.51 49.26 48.76
C CYS A 4 -15.11 50.63 49.08
N ASP A 5 -16.43 50.74 49.01
CA ASP A 5 -17.18 52.00 49.23
C ASP A 5 -17.03 52.56 50.64
N ASN A 6 -16.72 51.72 51.64
CA ASN A 6 -16.38 52.15 53.00
C ASN A 6 -15.00 52.84 53.10
N GLY A 7 -14.33 53.10 51.97
CA GLY A 7 -13.10 53.87 51.92
C GLY A 7 -11.83 53.12 52.33
N HIS A 8 -11.91 51.81 52.62
CA HIS A 8 -10.76 51.04 53.08
C HIS A 8 -9.67 50.95 52.01
N ILE A 9 -8.43 51.28 52.38
CA ILE A 9 -7.29 51.31 51.45
C ILE A 9 -6.59 49.95 51.45
N CYS A 10 -6.22 49.46 50.27
CA CYS A 10 -5.45 48.23 50.11
C CYS A 10 -4.09 48.34 50.81
N PRO A 11 -3.81 47.52 51.83
CA PRO A 11 -2.54 47.56 52.56
C PRO A 11 -1.41 46.82 51.82
N LYS A 12 -1.70 46.17 50.68
CA LYS A 12 -0.73 45.38 49.92
C LYS A 12 0.15 46.24 49.02
N ARG A 13 1.31 45.70 48.62
CA ARG A 13 2.28 46.39 47.75
C ARG A 13 1.70 46.54 46.34
N CYS A 14 2.10 47.59 45.63
CA CYS A 14 1.46 48.00 44.37
C CYS A 14 1.48 46.96 43.24
N PHE A 15 2.34 45.95 43.29
CA PHE A 15 2.39 44.88 42.28
C PHE A 15 1.50 43.66 42.63
N GLU A 16 0.88 43.66 43.81
CA GLU A 16 -0.01 42.59 44.25
C GLU A 16 -1.48 42.96 44.02
N ASP A 17 -2.29 42.00 43.57
CA ASP A 17 -3.72 42.22 43.38
C ASP A 17 -4.43 42.34 44.74
N CYS A 18 -5.22 43.40 44.84
CA CYS A 18 -5.71 43.96 46.08
C CYS A 18 -6.95 43.22 46.61
N GLY A 19 -7.71 42.53 45.75
CA GLY A 19 -8.84 41.67 46.13
C GLY A 19 -9.99 42.38 46.86
N ASN A 20 -10.93 41.60 47.43
CA ASN A 20 -12.07 42.12 48.18
C ASN A 20 -11.68 42.63 49.57
N CYS A 21 -12.40 43.64 50.08
CA CYS A 21 -12.10 44.24 51.38
C CYS A 21 -12.35 43.27 52.55
N GLN A 22 -11.25 42.80 53.17
CA GLN A 22 -11.27 41.86 54.30
C GLN A 22 -11.34 42.53 55.69
N VAL A 23 -11.57 43.85 55.75
CA VAL A 23 -11.63 44.55 57.05
C VAL A 23 -12.81 44.01 57.87
N PRO A 24 -12.59 43.47 59.08
CA PRO A 24 -13.67 42.93 59.90
C PRO A 24 -14.57 44.05 60.40
N MET A 25 -15.88 43.83 60.29
CA MET A 25 -16.93 44.72 60.79
C MET A 25 -17.80 43.96 61.77
N LEU A 26 -17.94 44.49 62.99
CA LEU A 26 -18.86 43.94 63.98
C LEU A 26 -20.30 44.21 63.56
N ARG A 27 -21.13 43.17 63.49
CA ARG A 27 -22.55 43.26 63.13
C ARG A 27 -23.40 42.48 64.14
N ARG A 28 -24.56 43.04 64.48
CA ARG A 28 -25.57 42.39 65.31
C ARG A 28 -26.57 41.62 64.44
N LEU A 29 -26.72 40.32 64.69
CA LEU A 29 -27.58 39.41 63.93
C LEU A 29 -29.00 39.36 64.51
N GLU A 30 -29.97 38.92 63.71
CA GLU A 30 -31.39 38.81 64.12
C GLU A 30 -31.60 37.91 65.35
N CYS A 31 -30.75 36.90 65.53
CA CYS A 31 -30.75 36.06 66.73
C CYS A 31 -30.24 36.77 68.00
N GLY A 32 -29.97 38.08 67.94
CA GLY A 32 -29.53 38.94 69.04
C GLY A 32 -28.03 38.92 69.33
N HIS A 33 -27.27 37.99 68.75
CA HIS A 33 -25.84 37.85 68.94
C HIS A 33 -25.04 38.80 68.03
N GLU A 34 -23.91 39.30 68.52
CA GLU A 34 -22.96 40.10 67.74
C GLU A 34 -21.81 39.22 67.24
N ALA A 35 -21.44 39.38 65.97
CA ALA A 35 -20.31 38.68 65.37
C ALA A 35 -19.59 39.57 64.35
N GLU A 36 -18.28 39.38 64.24
CA GLU A 36 -17.45 40.09 63.28
C GLU A 36 -17.46 39.37 61.93
N PHE A 37 -17.74 40.12 60.87
CA PHE A 37 -17.71 39.61 59.51
C PHE A 37 -16.90 40.54 58.60
N PRO A 38 -16.18 40.02 57.60
CA PRO A 38 -15.48 40.84 56.62
C PRO A 38 -16.42 41.82 55.92
N CYS A 39 -15.94 43.03 55.64
CA CYS A 39 -16.71 44.11 55.04
C CYS A 39 -17.45 43.71 53.75
N TYR A 40 -16.86 42.83 52.92
CA TYR A 40 -17.47 42.38 51.67
C TYR A 40 -18.62 41.37 51.85
N GLN A 41 -18.76 40.76 53.03
CA GLN A 41 -19.73 39.71 53.29
C GLN A 41 -21.12 40.28 53.57
N THR A 42 -22.14 39.72 52.93
CA THR A 42 -23.55 40.16 53.03
C THR A 42 -24.47 39.18 53.75
N GLU A 43 -24.10 37.90 53.84
CA GLU A 43 -24.87 36.86 54.55
C GLU A 43 -24.15 36.44 55.85
N PHE A 44 -24.91 36.35 56.95
CA PHE A 44 -24.34 36.15 58.27
C PHE A 44 -25.05 35.02 59.03
N GLN A 45 -24.28 34.02 59.49
CA GLN A 45 -24.79 32.90 60.29
C GLN A 45 -24.22 32.94 61.71
N CYS A 46 -25.09 32.77 62.71
CA CYS A 46 -24.70 32.87 64.11
C CYS A 46 -24.13 31.56 64.67
N ASN A 47 -22.81 31.55 64.86
CA ASN A 47 -22.07 30.40 65.42
C ASN A 47 -22.01 30.37 66.95
N HIS A 48 -22.76 31.24 67.65
CA HIS A 48 -22.78 31.24 69.12
C HIS A 48 -23.26 29.87 69.66
N PRO A 49 -22.52 29.21 70.58
CA PRO A 49 -22.91 27.92 71.12
C PRO A 49 -24.11 28.06 72.06
N VAL A 50 -25.06 27.14 71.95
CA VAL A 50 -26.24 27.02 72.83
C VAL A 50 -26.37 25.59 73.37
N SER A 51 -26.90 25.47 74.58
CA SER A 51 -27.13 24.19 75.25
C SER A 51 -28.57 23.70 75.07
N VAL A 52 -28.75 22.50 74.52
CA VAL A 52 -30.06 21.88 74.23
C VAL A 52 -30.05 20.37 74.48
N GLU A 53 -31.23 19.78 74.69
CA GLU A 53 -31.42 18.34 74.81
C GLU A 53 -31.96 17.78 73.48
N LEU A 54 -31.29 16.77 72.91
CA LEU A 54 -31.65 16.19 71.62
C LEU A 54 -32.71 15.09 71.76
N PRO A 55 -33.48 14.75 70.70
CA PRO A 55 -34.48 13.66 70.72
C PRO A 55 -33.95 12.27 71.12
N CYS A 56 -32.63 12.09 71.03
CA CYS A 56 -31.94 10.88 71.48
C CYS A 56 -31.61 10.88 72.99
N ASN A 57 -32.22 11.79 73.76
CA ASN A 57 -32.00 12.05 75.19
C ASN A 57 -30.53 12.36 75.58
N HIS A 58 -29.72 12.78 74.61
CA HIS A 58 -28.37 13.27 74.88
C HIS A 58 -28.39 14.80 75.00
N ARG A 59 -27.82 15.31 76.10
CA ARG A 59 -27.63 16.74 76.33
C ARG A 59 -26.34 17.23 75.66
N VAL A 60 -26.44 18.32 74.89
CA VAL A 60 -25.33 18.92 74.15
C VAL A 60 -25.24 20.41 74.45
N ASN A 61 -24.03 20.88 74.80
CA ASN A 61 -23.84 22.25 75.31
C ASN A 61 -23.28 23.25 74.27
N ASN A 62 -22.93 22.78 73.08
CA ASN A 62 -22.15 23.51 72.08
C ASN A 62 -22.78 23.49 70.68
N LYS A 63 -24.12 23.42 70.59
CA LYS A 63 -24.81 23.51 69.29
C LYS A 63 -24.73 24.95 68.78
N PRO A 64 -24.27 25.22 67.53
CA PRO A 64 -24.37 26.56 66.96
C PRO A 64 -25.83 27.02 66.89
N CYS A 65 -26.10 28.27 67.28
CA CYS A 65 -27.44 28.83 67.37
C CYS A 65 -28.23 28.66 66.07
N TYR A 66 -27.60 28.89 64.91
CA TYR A 66 -28.26 28.85 63.60
C TYR A 66 -28.76 27.46 63.15
N ILE A 67 -28.29 26.36 63.76
CA ILE A 67 -28.64 24.98 63.33
C ILE A 67 -29.90 24.50 64.05
N ASP A 68 -30.90 23.99 63.35
CA ASP A 68 -32.09 23.40 63.97
C ASP A 68 -31.77 22.13 64.83
N ILE A 69 -32.50 21.92 65.92
CA ILE A 69 -32.29 20.81 66.87
C ILE A 69 -32.46 19.45 66.17
N GLU A 70 -33.43 19.30 65.27
CA GLU A 70 -33.68 18.04 64.57
C GLU A 70 -32.59 17.70 63.56
N ARG A 71 -31.90 18.72 63.05
CA ARG A 71 -30.82 18.58 62.06
C ARG A 71 -29.45 18.41 62.69
N PHE A 72 -29.33 18.67 63.99
CA PHE A 72 -28.06 18.57 64.68
C PHE A 72 -27.70 17.10 64.99
N ARG A 73 -26.51 16.66 64.55
CA ARG A 73 -26.05 15.28 64.76
C ARG A 73 -25.50 15.10 66.17
N CYS A 74 -26.02 14.11 66.87
CA CYS A 74 -25.55 13.75 68.21
C CYS A 74 -24.06 13.30 68.18
N PRO A 75 -23.19 13.86 69.06
CA PRO A 75 -21.77 13.52 69.10
C PRO A 75 -21.45 12.20 69.84
N TYR A 76 -22.37 11.65 70.61
CA TYR A 76 -22.16 10.44 71.42
C TYR A 76 -22.09 9.16 70.56
N PRO A 77 -21.34 8.11 70.96
CA PRO A 77 -21.26 6.84 70.24
C PRO A 77 -22.59 6.05 70.30
N CYS A 78 -22.85 5.25 69.27
CA CYS A 78 -23.97 4.29 69.28
C CYS A 78 -23.54 2.98 69.94
N ASN A 79 -24.25 2.54 70.98
CA ASN A 79 -23.89 1.35 71.76
C ASN A 79 -24.73 0.10 71.40
N VAL A 80 -25.48 0.13 70.29
CA VAL A 80 -26.35 -0.98 69.86
C VAL A 80 -25.52 -2.12 69.25
N ARG A 81 -25.85 -3.37 69.60
CA ARG A 81 -25.30 -4.60 69.00
C ARG A 81 -26.20 -5.03 67.84
N ILE A 82 -25.60 -5.40 66.71
CA ILE A 82 -26.33 -5.75 65.47
C ILE A 82 -26.69 -7.24 65.51
N ASP A 83 -27.96 -7.57 65.42
CA ASP A 83 -28.45 -8.95 65.59
C ASP A 83 -27.94 -9.92 64.52
N THR A 84 -27.70 -9.45 63.30
CA THR A 84 -27.27 -10.31 62.17
C THR A 84 -25.82 -10.80 62.26
N CYS A 85 -24.97 -10.13 63.03
CA CYS A 85 -23.54 -10.49 63.13
C CYS A 85 -22.94 -10.40 64.54
N GLY A 86 -23.69 -9.94 65.55
CA GLY A 86 -23.23 -9.82 66.93
C GLY A 86 -22.23 -8.68 67.21
N HIS A 87 -21.85 -7.90 66.19
CA HIS A 87 -20.92 -6.79 66.31
C HIS A 87 -21.59 -5.49 66.83
N THR A 88 -20.89 -4.73 67.68
CA THR A 88 -21.31 -3.39 68.13
C THR A 88 -21.19 -2.34 67.01
N CYS A 89 -22.19 -1.46 66.88
CA CYS A 89 -22.20 -0.35 65.94
C CYS A 89 -20.99 0.58 66.15
N THR A 90 -20.35 0.99 65.06
CA THR A 90 -19.17 1.89 65.10
C THR A 90 -19.51 3.36 64.85
N LYS A 91 -20.77 3.69 64.57
CA LYS A 91 -21.20 5.08 64.29
C LYS A 91 -21.57 5.82 65.58
N ARG A 92 -21.64 7.16 65.47
CA ARG A 92 -22.28 8.00 66.47
C ARG A 92 -23.79 7.77 66.48
N CYS A 93 -24.44 8.15 67.57
CA CYS A 93 -25.87 8.01 67.78
C CYS A 93 -26.64 8.59 66.58
N HIS A 94 -27.36 7.71 65.90
CA HIS A 94 -28.08 8.01 64.67
C HIS A 94 -29.52 7.51 64.71
N ILE A 95 -30.10 7.45 65.91
CA ILE A 95 -31.48 6.98 66.13
C ILE A 95 -32.51 7.75 65.29
N ASN A 96 -32.25 9.03 65.00
CA ASN A 96 -33.11 9.87 64.17
C ASN A 96 -33.13 9.45 62.68
N TYR A 97 -32.15 8.65 62.22
CA TYR A 97 -32.01 8.26 60.81
C TYR A 97 -32.14 6.76 60.57
N ASP A 98 -31.71 5.94 61.53
CA ASP A 98 -31.73 4.47 61.48
C ASP A 98 -31.86 3.91 62.91
N PRO A 99 -33.07 3.93 63.50
CA PRO A 99 -33.30 3.45 64.86
C PRO A 99 -33.03 1.95 64.99
N ASP A 100 -33.50 1.15 64.04
CA ASP A 100 -33.43 -0.31 64.07
C ASP A 100 -32.16 -0.89 63.42
N HIS A 101 -31.22 -0.03 62.98
CA HIS A 101 -29.97 -0.44 62.33
C HIS A 101 -30.16 -1.33 61.09
N LEU A 102 -31.34 -1.28 60.46
CA LEU A 102 -31.67 -2.06 59.26
C LEU A 102 -30.86 -1.59 58.05
N LYS A 103 -30.43 -0.32 58.04
CA LYS A 103 -29.61 0.25 56.95
C LYS A 103 -28.11 0.20 57.26
N TYR A 104 -27.73 -0.05 58.51
CA TYR A 104 -26.33 -0.11 58.91
C TYR A 104 -25.64 -1.38 58.40
N LYS A 105 -24.52 -1.21 57.68
CA LYS A 105 -23.67 -2.31 57.23
C LYS A 105 -22.44 -2.43 58.12
N CYS A 106 -22.21 -3.62 58.67
CA CYS A 106 -21.09 -3.89 59.57
C CYS A 106 -19.76 -3.93 58.83
N SER A 107 -18.84 -3.03 59.20
CA SER A 107 -17.49 -2.91 58.62
C SER A 107 -16.40 -3.62 59.45
N LYS A 108 -16.77 -4.50 60.38
CA LYS A 108 -15.79 -5.33 61.10
C LYS A 108 -15.32 -6.50 60.22
N PRO A 109 -14.07 -6.98 60.39
CA PRO A 109 -13.56 -8.12 59.62
C PRO A 109 -14.42 -9.37 59.88
N CYS A 110 -14.62 -10.18 58.83
CA CYS A 110 -15.34 -11.44 58.93
C CYS A 110 -14.51 -12.49 59.71
N THR A 111 -15.17 -13.26 60.57
CA THR A 111 -14.54 -14.35 61.34
C THR A 111 -14.83 -15.74 60.77
N GLU A 112 -15.59 -15.82 59.68
CA GLU A 112 -15.98 -17.08 59.04
C GLU A 112 -14.96 -17.54 57.98
N TYR A 113 -14.90 -18.85 57.72
CA TYR A 113 -14.07 -19.43 56.64
C TYR A 113 -14.63 -19.11 55.24
N ARG A 114 -13.76 -19.12 54.21
CA ARG A 114 -14.17 -19.00 52.80
C ARG A 114 -15.15 -20.11 52.41
N LYS A 115 -16.06 -19.82 51.49
CA LYS A 115 -17.09 -20.76 51.02
C LYS A 115 -16.45 -21.96 50.30
N ASN A 116 -17.05 -23.15 50.43
CA ASN A 116 -16.56 -24.40 49.82
C ASN A 116 -15.09 -24.73 50.13
N CYS A 117 -14.60 -24.29 51.30
CA CYS A 117 -13.26 -24.62 51.76
C CYS A 117 -13.22 -26.03 52.34
N SER A 118 -12.31 -26.88 51.84
CA SER A 118 -12.07 -28.22 52.40
C SER A 118 -11.06 -28.24 53.56
N MET A 119 -10.50 -27.08 53.95
CA MET A 119 -9.45 -26.98 54.97
C MET A 119 -9.77 -25.91 56.03
N GLN A 120 -9.74 -26.28 57.32
CA GLN A 120 -9.99 -25.36 58.44
C GLN A 120 -8.67 -24.82 58.99
N ILE A 121 -7.99 -23.97 58.22
CA ILE A 121 -6.65 -23.43 58.54
C ILE A 121 -6.74 -21.88 58.51
N PRO A 122 -5.98 -21.14 59.35
CA PRO A 122 -6.09 -19.67 59.45
C PRO A 122 -6.02 -18.90 58.12
N ASP A 123 -5.20 -19.36 57.16
CA ASP A 123 -5.06 -18.72 55.85
C ASP A 123 -6.35 -18.79 54.99
N HIS A 124 -7.30 -19.63 55.37
CA HIS A 124 -8.57 -19.83 54.68
C HIS A 124 -9.74 -19.04 55.30
N ILE A 125 -9.47 -18.16 56.28
CA ILE A 125 -10.45 -17.23 56.85
C ILE A 125 -10.81 -16.16 55.81
N CYS A 126 -12.08 -15.73 55.81
CA CYS A 126 -12.56 -14.70 54.91
C CYS A 126 -11.89 -13.35 55.21
N SER A 127 -11.27 -12.75 54.19
CA SER A 127 -10.60 -11.45 54.32
C SER A 127 -11.54 -10.25 54.10
N LYS A 128 -12.84 -10.50 53.88
CA LYS A 128 -13.85 -9.47 53.60
C LYS A 128 -14.48 -8.92 54.88
N TYR A 129 -15.25 -7.84 54.75
CA TYR A 129 -16.06 -7.33 55.85
C TYR A 129 -17.25 -8.25 56.13
N CYS A 130 -17.72 -8.27 57.38
CA CYS A 130 -18.82 -9.13 57.82
C CYS A 130 -20.12 -8.93 57.03
N SER A 131 -20.38 -7.72 56.52
CA SER A 131 -21.57 -7.45 55.69
C SER A 131 -21.46 -7.96 54.24
N GLU A 132 -20.34 -8.55 53.84
CA GLU A 132 -20.10 -9.01 52.47
C GLU A 132 -20.16 -10.54 52.38
N GLU A 133 -20.75 -11.06 51.30
CA GLU A 133 -20.80 -12.50 51.08
C GLU A 133 -19.40 -13.11 50.88
N CYS A 134 -19.12 -14.18 51.64
CA CYS A 134 -17.89 -14.94 51.56
C CYS A 134 -17.73 -15.59 50.18
N ALA A 135 -16.60 -15.32 49.54
CA ALA A 135 -16.24 -15.93 48.26
C ALA A 135 -15.78 -17.39 48.43
N ASP A 136 -15.80 -18.15 47.34
CA ASP A 136 -15.24 -19.49 47.30
C ASP A 136 -13.72 -19.50 47.57
N CYS A 137 -13.24 -20.57 48.20
CA CYS A 137 -11.82 -20.70 48.50
C CYS A 137 -10.97 -20.90 47.23
N ASP A 138 -10.20 -19.88 46.86
CA ASP A 138 -9.31 -19.79 45.71
C ASP A 138 -7.87 -20.27 46.00
N ILE A 139 -7.54 -20.57 47.26
CA ILE A 139 -6.21 -21.05 47.67
C ILE A 139 -5.88 -22.35 46.94
N VAL A 140 -4.70 -22.39 46.31
CA VAL A 140 -4.24 -23.52 45.51
C VAL A 140 -3.65 -24.59 46.41
N VAL A 141 -4.22 -25.80 46.36
CA VAL A 141 -3.80 -26.97 47.13
C VAL A 141 -3.42 -28.12 46.19
N LYS A 142 -2.52 -29.00 46.65
CA LYS A 142 -2.06 -30.16 45.88
C LYS A 142 -2.99 -31.35 46.12
N LYS A 143 -3.77 -31.75 45.11
CA LYS A 143 -4.68 -32.92 45.17
C LYS A 143 -4.18 -34.07 44.30
N LYS A 144 -4.43 -35.32 44.71
CA LYS A 144 -4.10 -36.55 43.97
C LYS A 144 -5.35 -37.09 43.28
N ARG A 145 -5.28 -37.31 41.97
CA ARG A 145 -6.39 -37.87 41.17
C ARG A 145 -6.31 -39.41 41.12
N SER A 146 -7.41 -40.06 40.76
CA SER A 146 -7.54 -41.51 40.51
C SER A 146 -6.48 -42.11 39.57
N CYS A 147 -6.06 -41.38 38.52
CA CYS A 147 -4.94 -41.75 37.64
C CYS A 147 -3.54 -41.63 38.29
N SER A 148 -3.47 -41.49 39.62
CA SER A 148 -2.25 -41.38 40.44
C SER A 148 -1.40 -40.12 40.18
N HIS A 149 -1.91 -39.17 39.40
CA HIS A 149 -1.24 -37.91 39.10
C HIS A 149 -1.64 -36.81 40.08
N PHE A 150 -0.66 -35.97 40.46
CA PHE A 150 -0.88 -34.78 41.28
C PHE A 150 -1.16 -33.55 40.43
N TYR A 151 -2.06 -32.70 40.93
CA TYR A 151 -2.44 -31.42 40.34
C TYR A 151 -2.51 -30.34 41.43
N ASN A 152 -2.08 -29.13 41.07
CA ASN A 152 -2.23 -27.94 41.91
C ASN A 152 -3.50 -27.23 41.46
N ILE A 153 -4.57 -27.34 42.23
CA ILE A 153 -5.88 -26.76 41.89
C ILE A 153 -6.48 -26.01 43.07
N ARG A 154 -7.43 -25.11 42.79
CA ARG A 154 -8.13 -24.34 43.84
C ARG A 154 -8.83 -25.28 44.81
N CYS A 155 -8.81 -24.94 46.10
CA CYS A 155 -9.38 -25.75 47.18
C CYS A 155 -10.84 -26.15 46.91
N SER A 156 -11.64 -25.22 46.38
CA SER A 156 -13.06 -25.43 46.04
C SER A 156 -13.33 -26.35 44.83
N VAL A 157 -12.30 -26.70 44.04
CA VAL A 157 -12.48 -27.49 42.80
C VAL A 157 -12.21 -28.98 43.07
N ASP A 158 -13.09 -29.85 42.56
CA ASP A 158 -12.90 -31.30 42.59
C ASP A 158 -11.84 -31.74 41.56
N VAL A 159 -10.83 -32.50 42.02
CA VAL A 159 -9.73 -33.00 41.20
C VAL A 159 -10.19 -34.01 40.15
N GLU A 160 -11.30 -34.71 40.36
CA GLU A 160 -11.79 -35.70 39.39
C GLU A 160 -12.38 -35.05 38.13
N THR A 161 -12.77 -33.77 38.19
CA THR A 161 -13.28 -33.00 37.05
C THR A 161 -12.18 -32.52 36.08
N VAL A 162 -10.90 -32.66 36.45
CA VAL A 162 -9.77 -32.12 35.66
C VAL A 162 -9.19 -33.19 34.73
N ASP A 163 -9.31 -33.02 33.42
CA ASP A 163 -8.80 -33.98 32.42
C ASP A 163 -7.28 -34.25 32.53
N CYS A 164 -6.91 -35.53 32.43
CA CYS A 164 -5.52 -35.94 32.61
C CYS A 164 -4.75 -35.92 31.28
N VAL A 165 -4.06 -34.82 31.02
CA VAL A 165 -3.19 -34.64 29.83
C VAL A 165 -1.78 -35.26 29.97
N LYS A 166 -1.45 -35.91 31.10
CA LYS A 166 -0.14 -36.53 31.30
C LYS A 166 0.03 -37.80 30.43
N PRO A 167 1.25 -38.10 29.95
CA PRO A 167 1.50 -39.19 29.01
C PRO A 167 1.16 -40.56 29.62
N CYS A 168 0.54 -41.43 28.82
CA CYS A 168 0.23 -42.79 29.24
C CYS A 168 1.51 -43.59 29.54
N LYS A 169 1.50 -44.37 30.63
CA LYS A 169 2.63 -45.24 31.03
C LYS A 169 2.51 -46.68 30.51
N LYS A 170 1.50 -47.01 29.70
CA LYS A 170 1.25 -48.38 29.19
C LYS A 170 2.08 -48.68 27.92
N ASN A 171 2.51 -49.93 27.76
CA ASN A 171 3.15 -50.45 26.55
C ASN A 171 2.10 -51.10 25.62
N LEU A 172 2.27 -50.91 24.31
CA LEU A 172 1.43 -51.53 23.27
C LEU A 172 1.92 -52.97 22.97
N PRO A 173 1.07 -53.84 22.38
CA PRO A 173 1.42 -55.24 22.06
C PRO A 173 2.65 -55.40 21.15
N CYS A 174 2.96 -54.40 20.33
CA CYS A 174 4.15 -54.38 19.47
C CYS A 174 5.44 -53.97 20.19
N GLY A 175 5.43 -53.87 21.53
CA GLY A 175 6.59 -53.49 22.35
C GLY A 175 6.86 -51.99 22.47
N HIS A 176 6.13 -51.14 21.73
CA HIS A 176 6.31 -49.67 21.78
C HIS A 176 5.52 -49.00 22.92
N ARG A 177 6.05 -47.92 23.49
CA ARG A 177 5.34 -47.12 24.52
C ARG A 177 4.18 -46.33 23.91
N CYS A 178 3.03 -46.31 24.59
CA CYS A 178 1.89 -45.52 24.14
C CYS A 178 2.19 -44.01 24.24
N LYS A 179 2.03 -43.29 23.12
CA LYS A 179 2.21 -41.82 23.06
C LYS A 179 0.93 -41.03 23.32
N LEU A 180 -0.19 -41.70 23.63
CA LEU A 180 -1.47 -41.04 23.90
C LEU A 180 -1.55 -40.53 25.35
N GLU A 181 -2.44 -39.57 25.59
CA GLU A 181 -2.80 -39.11 26.93
C GLU A 181 -3.42 -40.23 27.77
N CYS A 182 -3.18 -40.21 29.08
CA CYS A 182 -3.56 -41.30 29.99
C CYS A 182 -5.06 -41.69 29.97
N GLN A 183 -5.95 -40.74 29.62
CA GLN A 183 -7.41 -40.94 29.59
C GLN A 183 -7.90 -41.55 28.27
N LYS A 184 -7.06 -41.59 27.23
CA LYS A 184 -7.42 -42.14 25.91
C LYS A 184 -7.14 -43.65 25.87
N MET A 185 -8.07 -44.41 25.28
CA MET A 185 -7.87 -45.83 25.01
C MET A 185 -6.66 -46.03 24.10
N CYS A 186 -5.77 -46.95 24.47
CA CYS A 186 -4.55 -47.22 23.70
C CYS A 186 -4.92 -47.90 22.37
N GLY A 187 -4.55 -47.28 21.24
CA GLY A 187 -4.80 -47.79 19.89
C GLY A 187 -3.58 -48.44 19.22
N ASN A 188 -3.67 -48.68 17.91
CA ASN A 188 -2.59 -49.26 17.11
C ASN A 188 -1.34 -48.37 17.08
N CYS A 189 -0.16 -48.99 16.97
CA CYS A 189 1.11 -48.29 16.97
C CYS A 189 1.34 -47.52 15.65
N LYS A 190 1.53 -46.20 15.76
CA LYS A 190 1.83 -45.29 14.64
C LYS A 190 3.33 -45.03 14.43
N GLU A 191 4.22 -45.78 15.10
CA GLU A 191 5.66 -45.66 14.86
C GLU A 191 6.00 -46.09 13.42
N LYS A 192 6.79 -45.28 12.72
CA LYS A 192 7.25 -45.58 11.36
C LYS A 192 8.47 -46.49 11.43
N VAL A 193 8.34 -47.69 10.88
CA VAL A 193 9.42 -48.68 10.79
C VAL A 193 9.79 -48.90 9.33
N LYS A 194 11.05 -49.24 9.06
CA LYS A 194 11.50 -49.63 7.72
C LYS A 194 10.97 -51.03 7.42
N LYS A 195 10.20 -51.17 6.34
CA LYS A 195 9.75 -52.47 5.82
C LYS A 195 9.99 -52.53 4.32
N THR A 196 10.32 -53.71 3.81
CA THR A 196 10.51 -53.94 2.37
C THR A 196 9.19 -54.32 1.72
N VAL A 197 8.82 -53.67 0.61
CA VAL A 197 7.63 -54.03 -0.18
C VAL A 197 7.91 -55.32 -0.94
N PRO A 198 7.16 -56.42 -0.74
CA PRO A 198 7.44 -57.72 -1.37
C PRO A 198 7.40 -57.68 -2.91
N GLU A 199 6.50 -56.88 -3.49
CA GLU A 199 6.20 -56.84 -4.92
C GLU A 199 7.25 -56.10 -5.76
N CYS A 200 7.96 -55.11 -5.19
CA CYS A 200 8.96 -54.32 -5.91
C CYS A 200 10.35 -54.27 -5.25
N GLY A 201 10.52 -54.91 -4.08
CA GLY A 201 11.80 -55.01 -3.37
C GLY A 201 12.32 -53.69 -2.75
N HIS A 202 11.53 -52.61 -2.79
CA HIS A 202 11.94 -51.31 -2.26
C HIS A 202 11.64 -51.17 -0.76
N GLU A 203 12.57 -50.59 -0.01
CA GLU A 203 12.35 -50.20 1.40
C GLU A 203 11.47 -48.95 1.50
N VAL A 204 10.41 -49.03 2.31
CA VAL A 204 9.49 -47.93 2.61
C VAL A 204 9.36 -47.73 4.13
N GLN A 205 9.13 -46.48 4.54
CA GLN A 205 8.83 -46.15 5.94
C GLN A 205 7.31 -46.10 6.14
N ILE A 206 6.75 -47.11 6.79
CA ILE A 206 5.31 -47.23 7.04
C ILE A 206 5.03 -47.52 8.53
N GLU A 207 3.81 -47.26 8.97
CA GLU A 207 3.35 -47.54 10.33
C GLU A 207 3.52 -49.03 10.68
N CYS A 208 4.00 -49.31 11.89
CA CYS A 208 4.28 -50.66 12.38
C CYS A 208 3.14 -51.66 12.15
N CYS A 209 1.88 -51.23 12.29
CA CYS A 209 0.70 -52.07 12.12
C CYS A 209 0.25 -52.27 10.66
N LYS A 210 0.86 -51.60 9.68
CA LYS A 210 0.50 -51.73 8.25
C LYS A 210 1.43 -52.70 7.51
N VAL A 211 0.86 -53.45 6.58
CA VAL A 211 1.60 -54.29 5.63
C VAL A 211 1.94 -53.40 4.42
N PRO A 212 3.21 -53.30 4.00
CA PRO A 212 3.60 -52.45 2.87
C PRO A 212 3.14 -53.04 1.53
N THR A 213 2.52 -52.22 0.68
CA THR A 213 2.11 -52.59 -0.70
C THR A 213 2.76 -51.68 -1.75
N THR A 214 2.67 -52.02 -3.05
CA THR A 214 3.20 -51.18 -4.16
C THR A 214 2.69 -49.74 -4.14
N SER A 215 1.49 -49.50 -3.62
CA SER A 215 0.88 -48.17 -3.49
C SER A 215 1.64 -47.22 -2.54
N ASP A 216 2.47 -47.78 -1.65
CA ASP A 216 3.31 -47.04 -0.70
C ASP A 216 4.69 -46.67 -1.29
N CYS A 217 5.02 -47.19 -2.47
CA CYS A 217 6.31 -46.98 -3.12
C CYS A 217 6.34 -45.68 -3.95
N LYS A 218 7.30 -44.79 -3.64
CA LYS A 218 7.49 -43.50 -4.35
C LYS A 218 8.68 -43.49 -5.31
N ARG A 219 9.35 -44.63 -5.52
CA ARG A 219 10.53 -44.69 -6.41
C ARG A 219 10.09 -44.71 -7.86
N LYS A 220 10.96 -44.22 -8.75
CA LYS A 220 10.75 -44.28 -10.20
C LYS A 220 10.66 -45.73 -10.64
N CYS A 221 9.74 -46.00 -11.56
CA CYS A 221 9.63 -47.32 -12.15
C CYS A 221 10.92 -47.65 -12.93
N VAL A 222 11.39 -48.90 -12.81
CA VAL A 222 12.59 -49.41 -13.51
C VAL A 222 12.22 -50.29 -14.71
N LEU A 223 10.93 -50.51 -14.95
CA LEU A 223 10.44 -51.34 -16.05
C LEU A 223 10.69 -50.64 -17.39
N LYS A 224 11.14 -51.43 -18.37
CA LYS A 224 11.28 -51.00 -19.76
C LYS A 224 9.94 -51.20 -20.47
N LEU A 225 9.46 -50.16 -21.13
CA LEU A 225 8.29 -50.21 -22.01
C LEU A 225 8.60 -51.05 -23.26
N PRO A 226 7.59 -51.52 -24.01
CA PRO A 226 7.80 -52.30 -25.25
C PRO A 226 8.68 -51.59 -26.30
N CYS A 227 8.72 -50.26 -26.29
CA CYS A 227 9.60 -49.45 -27.13
C CYS A 227 11.06 -49.37 -26.64
N GLY A 228 11.42 -50.07 -25.56
CA GLY A 228 12.77 -50.09 -24.97
C GLY A 228 13.09 -48.96 -23.98
N HIS A 229 12.28 -47.90 -23.95
CA HIS A 229 12.45 -46.77 -23.01
C HIS A 229 12.03 -47.13 -21.57
N ILE A 230 12.69 -46.53 -20.58
CA ILE A 230 12.35 -46.74 -19.15
C ILE A 230 11.05 -45.97 -18.83
N CYS A 231 10.13 -46.62 -18.12
CA CYS A 231 8.89 -46.00 -17.68
C CYS A 231 9.18 -44.78 -16.78
N LYS A 232 8.64 -43.60 -17.15
CA LYS A 232 8.79 -42.36 -16.37
C LYS A 232 7.85 -42.27 -15.15
N ASN A 233 6.87 -43.18 -15.05
CA ASN A 233 5.91 -43.20 -13.95
C ASN A 233 6.57 -43.65 -12.63
N THR A 234 5.89 -43.37 -11.53
CA THR A 234 6.29 -43.91 -10.21
C THR A 234 5.78 -45.34 -10.04
N CYS A 235 6.41 -46.17 -9.20
CA CYS A 235 5.96 -47.55 -8.95
C CYS A 235 4.51 -47.66 -8.44
N LYS A 236 3.94 -46.57 -7.93
CA LYS A 236 2.55 -46.47 -7.49
C LYS A 236 1.56 -46.46 -8.65
N GLU A 237 1.99 -46.02 -9.83
CA GLU A 237 1.14 -45.83 -11.01
C GLU A 237 1.29 -47.04 -11.93
N GLU A 238 0.18 -47.44 -12.56
CA GLU A 238 0.24 -48.44 -13.63
C GLU A 238 1.15 -47.93 -14.76
N CYS A 239 1.98 -48.82 -15.30
CA CYS A 239 2.91 -48.46 -16.36
C CYS A 239 2.13 -48.10 -17.64
N THR A 240 2.40 -46.92 -18.20
CA THR A 240 1.75 -46.49 -19.45
C THR A 240 2.34 -47.23 -20.65
N THR A 241 1.50 -47.62 -21.61
CA THR A 241 1.95 -48.13 -22.91
C THR A 241 2.39 -47.02 -23.87
N LYS A 242 1.97 -45.77 -23.61
CA LYS A 242 2.35 -44.58 -24.39
C LYS A 242 3.65 -43.97 -23.85
N CYS A 243 4.72 -44.05 -24.65
CA CYS A 243 6.02 -43.45 -24.33
C CYS A 243 6.13 -42.02 -24.87
N ASN A 244 6.33 -41.05 -23.96
CA ASN A 244 6.49 -39.62 -24.28
C ASN A 244 7.95 -39.19 -24.47
N GLU A 245 8.88 -40.11 -24.66
CA GLU A 245 10.26 -39.73 -25.03
C GLU A 245 10.30 -39.15 -26.44
N LEU A 246 10.97 -38.02 -26.62
CA LEU A 246 11.10 -37.35 -27.90
C LEU A 246 12.19 -38.01 -28.75
N VAL A 247 11.78 -38.61 -29.85
CA VAL A 247 12.64 -39.33 -30.80
C VAL A 247 12.49 -38.71 -32.19
N ASP A 248 13.54 -38.81 -33.01
CA ASP A 248 13.47 -38.31 -34.39
C ASP A 248 12.40 -39.08 -35.18
N SER A 249 11.57 -38.36 -35.92
CA SER A 249 10.48 -38.93 -36.71
C SER A 249 11.00 -39.93 -37.73
N VAL A 250 10.41 -41.13 -37.78
CA VAL A 250 10.81 -42.21 -38.71
C VAL A 250 10.60 -41.87 -40.19
N ILE A 251 9.68 -40.95 -40.46
CA ILE A 251 9.42 -40.35 -41.77
C ILE A 251 9.20 -38.84 -41.60
N PRO A 252 9.39 -38.02 -42.65
CA PRO A 252 9.01 -36.62 -42.59
C PRO A 252 7.54 -36.47 -42.20
N LEU A 253 7.26 -35.51 -41.32
CA LEU A 253 5.90 -35.17 -40.92
C LEU A 253 5.12 -34.60 -42.11
N GLY A 254 3.80 -34.46 -42.00
CA GLY A 254 2.97 -33.90 -43.09
C GLY A 254 3.32 -32.47 -43.51
N CYS A 255 4.22 -31.80 -42.80
CA CYS A 255 4.81 -30.51 -43.18
C CYS A 255 6.12 -30.62 -43.98
N GLY A 256 6.59 -31.84 -44.27
CA GLY A 256 7.86 -32.11 -44.98
C GLY A 256 9.11 -32.06 -44.10
N HIS A 257 8.98 -31.69 -42.82
CA HIS A 257 10.10 -31.62 -41.89
C HIS A 257 10.32 -32.93 -41.12
N SER A 258 11.58 -33.22 -40.79
CA SER A 258 11.93 -34.24 -39.80
C SER A 258 12.04 -33.55 -38.44
N SER A 259 11.26 -33.98 -37.45
CA SER A 259 11.23 -33.35 -36.13
C SER A 259 11.16 -34.38 -35.01
N ARG A 260 11.45 -33.96 -33.79
CA ARG A 260 11.44 -34.82 -32.62
C ARG A 260 10.04 -34.91 -32.03
N ILE A 261 9.39 -36.06 -32.17
CA ILE A 261 8.02 -36.32 -31.74
C ILE A 261 7.97 -37.38 -30.63
N PRO A 262 6.89 -37.46 -29.83
CA PRO A 262 6.71 -38.51 -28.84
C PRO A 262 6.82 -39.92 -29.43
N CYS A 263 7.56 -40.81 -28.78
CA CYS A 263 7.85 -42.17 -29.26
C CYS A 263 6.59 -42.99 -29.59
N PHE A 264 5.51 -42.84 -28.83
CA PHE A 264 4.25 -43.54 -29.13
C PHE A 264 3.59 -43.10 -30.45
N MET A 265 3.87 -41.87 -30.91
CA MET A 265 3.41 -41.33 -32.20
C MET A 265 4.36 -41.71 -33.34
N ASN A 266 5.57 -42.19 -33.05
CA ASN A 266 6.64 -42.39 -34.01
C ASN A 266 6.55 -43.73 -34.77
N THR A 267 5.39 -43.99 -35.38
CA THR A 267 5.17 -45.12 -36.28
C THR A 267 4.65 -44.62 -37.62
N VAL A 268 5.02 -45.28 -38.72
CA VAL A 268 4.56 -44.91 -40.08
C VAL A 268 3.03 -44.83 -40.12
N GLY A 269 2.34 -45.82 -39.56
CA GLY A 269 0.88 -45.83 -39.48
C GLY A 269 0.31 -44.62 -38.72
N TYR A 270 0.84 -44.30 -37.54
CA TYR A 270 0.32 -43.17 -36.74
C TYR A 270 0.54 -41.82 -37.42
N ILE A 271 1.73 -41.60 -37.99
CA ILE A 271 2.07 -40.33 -38.66
C ILE A 271 1.19 -40.10 -39.90
N HIS A 272 0.91 -41.15 -40.67
CA HIS A 272 0.02 -41.05 -41.85
C HIS A 272 -1.45 -40.79 -41.50
N HIS A 273 -1.96 -41.38 -40.42
CA HIS A 273 -3.37 -41.22 -40.04
C HIS A 273 -3.62 -39.96 -39.20
N ASN A 274 -2.62 -39.46 -38.47
CA ASN A 274 -2.74 -38.30 -37.57
C ASN A 274 -1.86 -37.13 -38.01
N VAL A 275 -2.00 -36.74 -39.28
CA VAL A 275 -1.16 -35.70 -39.90
C VAL A 275 -1.22 -34.37 -39.15
N GLN A 276 -2.41 -33.90 -38.76
CA GLN A 276 -2.55 -32.61 -38.07
C GLN A 276 -1.92 -32.62 -36.67
N GLU A 277 -2.14 -33.69 -35.90
CA GLU A 277 -1.58 -33.84 -34.55
C GLU A 277 -0.06 -33.90 -34.58
N THR A 278 0.51 -34.68 -35.50
CA THR A 278 1.96 -34.82 -35.63
C THR A 278 2.64 -33.56 -36.20
N VAL A 279 1.96 -32.80 -37.06
CA VAL A 279 2.46 -31.50 -37.56
C VAL A 279 2.53 -30.45 -36.44
N MET A 280 1.61 -30.45 -35.47
CA MET A 280 1.65 -29.53 -34.33
C MET A 280 2.89 -29.74 -33.44
N GLU A 281 3.47 -30.95 -33.44
CA GLU A 281 4.71 -31.26 -32.73
C GLU A 281 5.98 -30.78 -33.47
N CYS A 282 5.85 -30.26 -34.71
CA CYS A 282 6.99 -29.81 -35.49
C CYS A 282 7.54 -28.48 -34.96
N LYS A 283 8.79 -28.53 -34.47
CA LYS A 283 9.49 -27.38 -33.87
C LYS A 283 10.46 -26.66 -34.81
N GLU A 284 10.49 -27.03 -36.09
CA GLU A 284 11.31 -26.32 -37.08
C GLU A 284 10.89 -24.86 -37.20
N PRO A 285 11.83 -23.90 -37.30
CA PRO A 285 11.52 -22.48 -37.35
C PRO A 285 10.73 -22.14 -38.62
N CYS A 286 9.74 -21.26 -38.49
CA CYS A 286 8.97 -20.76 -39.62
C CYS A 286 9.83 -19.80 -40.45
N SER A 287 10.06 -20.12 -41.72
CA SER A 287 10.86 -19.30 -42.64
C SER A 287 10.07 -18.18 -43.34
N ALA A 288 8.77 -18.04 -43.03
CA ALA A 288 7.90 -17.07 -43.67
C ALA A 288 8.23 -15.62 -43.28
N SER A 289 8.09 -14.72 -44.25
CA SER A 289 8.12 -13.27 -44.02
C SER A 289 6.68 -12.78 -43.87
N LEU A 290 6.39 -12.09 -42.77
CA LEU A 290 5.08 -11.54 -42.47
C LEU A 290 4.81 -10.31 -43.37
N GLU A 291 3.56 -9.89 -43.48
CA GLU A 291 3.18 -8.68 -44.24
C GLU A 291 3.92 -7.41 -43.77
N CYS A 292 4.32 -7.37 -42.49
CA CYS A 292 5.11 -6.28 -41.93
C CYS A 292 6.60 -6.31 -42.33
N GLY A 293 7.04 -7.29 -43.12
CA GLY A 293 8.43 -7.46 -43.56
C GLY A 293 9.32 -8.19 -42.55
N HIS A 294 8.86 -8.44 -41.32
CA HIS A 294 9.61 -9.20 -40.32
C HIS A 294 9.49 -10.72 -40.55
N ARG A 295 10.52 -11.47 -40.13
CA ARG A 295 10.50 -12.94 -40.15
C ARG A 295 9.62 -13.48 -39.02
N CYS A 296 8.87 -14.53 -39.29
CA CYS A 296 8.05 -15.18 -38.27
C CYS A 296 8.95 -15.83 -37.20
N SER A 297 8.69 -15.54 -35.93
CA SER A 297 9.41 -16.15 -34.80
C SER A 297 8.80 -17.48 -34.32
N GLY A 298 7.71 -17.92 -34.94
CA GLY A 298 7.04 -19.19 -34.64
C GLY A 298 7.73 -20.41 -35.26
N SER A 299 7.26 -21.59 -34.86
CA SER A 299 7.63 -22.85 -35.51
C SER A 299 6.58 -23.30 -36.54
N CYS A 300 6.92 -24.27 -37.38
CA CYS A 300 6.02 -24.83 -38.39
C CYS A 300 4.72 -25.37 -37.78
N GLY A 301 4.79 -26.05 -36.63
CA GLY A 301 3.61 -26.54 -35.91
C GLY A 301 2.73 -25.41 -35.35
N GLU A 302 3.34 -24.40 -34.74
CA GLU A 302 2.62 -23.24 -34.19
C GLU A 302 1.98 -22.35 -35.26
N CYS A 303 2.62 -22.27 -36.43
CA CYS A 303 2.12 -21.52 -37.57
C CYS A 303 1.09 -22.30 -38.40
N TYR A 304 0.73 -23.52 -38.01
CA TYR A 304 -0.10 -24.44 -38.79
C TYR A 304 0.36 -24.54 -40.24
N GLN A 305 1.66 -24.79 -40.45
CA GLN A 305 2.30 -24.83 -41.78
C GLN A 305 2.18 -23.51 -42.56
N GLY A 306 2.16 -22.37 -41.86
CA GLY A 306 2.09 -21.04 -42.45
C GLY A 306 0.68 -20.52 -42.71
N ARG A 307 -0.38 -21.24 -42.27
CA ARG A 307 -1.77 -20.77 -42.36
C ARG A 307 -2.08 -19.66 -41.36
N LEU A 308 -1.52 -19.76 -40.16
CA LEU A 308 -1.79 -18.81 -39.08
C LEU A 308 -0.49 -18.47 -38.34
N HIS A 309 0.22 -17.47 -38.84
CA HIS A 309 1.45 -17.02 -38.20
C HIS A 309 1.18 -16.37 -36.84
N LYS A 310 2.16 -16.48 -35.94
CA LYS A 310 2.16 -15.70 -34.70
C LYS A 310 2.22 -14.20 -34.99
N ILE A 311 1.65 -13.42 -34.07
CA ILE A 311 1.78 -11.96 -34.08
C ILE A 311 3.27 -11.57 -34.07
N CYS A 312 3.61 -10.56 -34.86
CA CYS A 312 4.98 -10.04 -34.87
C CYS A 312 5.28 -9.34 -33.54
N LEU A 313 6.37 -9.77 -32.89
CA LEU A 313 6.83 -9.19 -31.62
C LEU A 313 8.07 -8.28 -31.79
N GLU A 314 8.59 -8.18 -33.02
CA GLU A 314 9.69 -7.27 -33.35
C GLU A 314 9.25 -5.82 -33.21
N ASP A 315 10.19 -4.93 -32.88
CA ASP A 315 9.93 -3.51 -32.78
C ASP A 315 9.50 -2.94 -34.14
N CYS A 316 8.47 -2.09 -34.15
CA CYS A 316 7.98 -1.54 -35.40
C CYS A 316 9.03 -0.68 -36.11
N GLY A 317 9.88 0.05 -35.37
CA GLY A 317 11.01 0.81 -35.90
C GLY A 317 10.65 2.07 -36.74
N ILE A 318 9.40 2.21 -37.17
CA ILE A 318 8.91 3.32 -37.99
C ILE A 318 9.03 4.65 -37.24
N ASP A 319 9.54 5.67 -37.92
CA ASP A 319 9.56 7.05 -37.42
C ASP A 319 8.14 7.63 -37.44
N LEU A 320 7.60 7.91 -36.25
CA LEU A 320 6.31 8.56 -36.10
C LEU A 320 6.39 10.03 -36.55
N VAL A 321 5.26 10.67 -36.84
CA VAL A 321 5.20 12.11 -37.22
C VAL A 321 5.83 13.06 -36.19
N CYS A 322 5.92 12.62 -34.93
CA CYS A 322 6.61 13.35 -33.87
C CYS A 322 8.14 13.19 -33.86
N GLY A 323 8.69 12.35 -34.74
CA GLY A 323 10.10 12.07 -34.91
C GLY A 323 10.68 10.94 -34.04
N HIS A 324 9.88 10.36 -33.13
CA HIS A 324 10.28 9.20 -32.34
C HIS A 324 10.09 7.89 -33.11
N LYS A 325 10.95 6.91 -32.84
CA LYS A 325 10.80 5.54 -33.33
C LYS A 325 9.73 4.80 -32.54
N CYS A 326 8.87 4.07 -33.25
CA CYS A 326 7.87 3.22 -32.63
C CYS A 326 8.54 1.97 -32.01
N THR A 327 8.50 1.87 -30.68
CA THR A 327 9.07 0.73 -29.92
C THR A 327 8.02 -0.33 -29.57
N VAL A 328 6.79 -0.18 -30.06
CA VAL A 328 5.72 -1.15 -29.82
C VAL A 328 5.90 -2.30 -30.82
N PRO A 329 5.62 -3.57 -30.42
CA PRO A 329 5.57 -4.69 -31.35
C PRO A 329 4.82 -4.33 -32.63
N CYS A 330 5.37 -4.75 -33.75
CA CYS A 330 4.87 -4.39 -35.07
C CYS A 330 3.36 -4.71 -35.19
N ARG A 331 2.59 -3.68 -35.52
CA ARG A 331 1.14 -3.74 -35.77
C ARG A 331 0.86 -3.03 -37.09
N GLN A 332 -0.25 -3.37 -37.75
CA GLN A 332 -0.71 -2.69 -38.96
C GLN A 332 -0.88 -1.17 -38.75
N ILE A 333 -1.16 -0.71 -37.52
CA ILE A 333 -1.29 0.71 -37.16
C ILE A 333 -0.48 1.01 -35.89
N CYS A 334 0.42 1.98 -35.98
CA CYS A 334 1.21 2.44 -34.84
C CYS A 334 0.34 3.23 -33.84
N PRO A 335 0.43 2.93 -32.53
CA PRO A 335 -0.26 3.71 -31.52
C PRO A 335 0.36 5.10 -31.33
N PRO A 336 -0.35 6.02 -30.63
CA PRO A 336 0.22 7.32 -30.26
C PRO A 336 1.53 7.17 -29.50
N CYS A 337 2.45 8.09 -29.76
CA CYS A 337 3.78 8.04 -29.14
C CYS A 337 3.68 8.17 -27.61
N LEU A 338 4.19 7.17 -26.89
CA LEU A 338 4.21 7.16 -25.42
C LEU A 338 5.48 7.78 -24.82
N GLN A 339 6.47 8.11 -25.65
CA GLN A 339 7.69 8.79 -25.20
C GLN A 339 7.39 10.19 -24.68
N LYS A 340 8.28 10.76 -23.86
CA LYS A 340 8.12 12.14 -23.38
C LYS A 340 8.25 13.13 -24.54
N CYS A 341 7.40 14.16 -24.53
CA CYS A 341 7.41 15.16 -25.58
C CYS A 341 8.74 15.93 -25.57
N MET A 342 9.42 15.97 -26.73
CA MET A 342 10.67 16.73 -26.89
C MET A 342 10.45 18.24 -27.00
N TYR A 343 9.20 18.68 -27.15
CA TYR A 343 8.89 20.09 -27.33
C TYR A 343 9.24 20.90 -26.09
N LYS A 344 10.13 21.88 -26.28
CA LYS A 344 10.45 22.90 -25.29
C LYS A 344 10.52 24.27 -25.96
N CYS A 345 10.20 25.30 -25.19
CA CYS A 345 10.41 26.68 -25.57
C CYS A 345 11.43 27.31 -24.61
N SER A 346 11.80 28.57 -24.84
CA SER A 346 12.68 29.33 -23.93
C SER A 346 12.14 29.46 -22.50
N HIS A 347 10.84 29.25 -22.30
CA HIS A 347 10.18 29.38 -21.00
C HIS A 347 10.05 28.03 -20.29
N ASN A 348 9.50 27.02 -20.97
CA ASN A 348 9.09 25.77 -20.36
C ASN A 348 9.26 24.57 -21.31
N ARG A 349 9.40 23.37 -20.73
CA ARG A 349 9.36 22.07 -21.42
C ARG A 349 7.99 21.43 -21.28
N CYS A 350 7.50 20.77 -22.33
CA CYS A 350 6.26 20.01 -22.29
C CYS A 350 6.38 18.80 -21.35
N GLY A 351 5.49 18.66 -20.36
CA GLY A 351 5.45 17.52 -19.44
C GLY A 351 4.60 16.33 -19.90
N ARG A 352 3.85 16.49 -20.99
CA ARG A 352 2.91 15.49 -21.54
C ARG A 352 3.62 14.40 -22.34
N ASN A 353 2.92 13.29 -22.59
CA ASN A 353 3.40 12.26 -23.51
C ASN A 353 3.32 12.80 -24.95
N CYS A 354 4.24 12.38 -25.82
CA CYS A 354 4.41 13.01 -27.12
C CYS A 354 3.19 12.83 -28.03
N GLY A 355 2.47 11.71 -27.93
CA GLY A 355 1.23 11.48 -28.66
C GLY A 355 0.07 12.39 -28.24
N GLU A 356 0.16 13.03 -27.07
CA GLU A 356 -0.87 13.94 -26.57
C GLU A 356 -0.74 15.35 -27.15
N LYS A 357 -1.87 16.05 -27.25
CA LYS A 357 -1.89 17.46 -27.67
C LYS A 357 -1.12 18.32 -26.66
N CYS A 358 -0.14 19.06 -27.16
CA CYS A 358 0.69 19.94 -26.33
C CYS A 358 -0.12 21.17 -25.90
N THR A 359 0.05 21.59 -24.64
CA THR A 359 -0.54 22.83 -24.14
C THR A 359 0.22 24.03 -24.72
N PRO A 360 -0.46 25.00 -25.35
CA PRO A 360 0.19 26.19 -25.92
C PRO A 360 0.80 27.07 -24.82
N CYS A 361 2.02 27.54 -25.05
CA CYS A 361 2.73 28.47 -24.16
C CYS A 361 2.19 29.91 -24.32
N ARG A 362 1.69 30.48 -23.20
CA ARG A 362 1.09 31.83 -23.14
C ARG A 362 2.05 32.91 -22.58
N GLU A 363 3.34 32.61 -22.51
CA GLU A 363 4.34 33.62 -22.19
C GLU A 363 4.60 34.54 -23.41
N PRO A 364 5.02 35.80 -23.21
CA PRO A 364 5.42 36.69 -24.31
C PRO A 364 6.54 36.09 -25.17
N CYS A 365 6.54 36.37 -26.48
CA CYS A 365 7.61 35.91 -27.37
C CYS A 365 8.98 36.47 -26.92
N PRO A 366 10.04 35.65 -26.83
CA PRO A 366 11.36 36.12 -26.42
C PRO A 366 12.09 36.94 -27.50
N ARG A 367 11.48 37.17 -28.66
CA ARG A 367 12.07 37.96 -29.75
C ARG A 367 11.99 39.45 -29.41
N HIS A 368 13.09 39.95 -28.86
CA HIS A 368 13.30 41.36 -28.62
C HIS A 368 14.76 41.72 -28.96
N CYS A 369 14.94 42.85 -29.62
CA CYS A 369 16.20 43.57 -29.72
C CYS A 369 15.89 45.07 -29.87
N ARG A 370 16.93 45.89 -30.01
CA ARG A 370 16.75 47.33 -30.23
C ARG A 370 16.06 47.69 -31.56
N HIS A 371 15.97 46.75 -32.50
CA HIS A 371 15.35 46.96 -33.81
C HIS A 371 13.94 46.35 -33.92
N VAL A 372 13.70 45.19 -33.31
CA VAL A 372 12.42 44.47 -33.40
C VAL A 372 11.94 44.00 -32.03
N LYS A 373 10.64 44.08 -31.78
CA LYS A 373 9.98 43.55 -30.58
C LYS A 373 8.70 42.84 -31.00
N CYS A 374 8.58 41.56 -30.63
CA CYS A 374 7.38 40.77 -30.91
C CYS A 374 6.41 40.84 -29.72
N GLU A 375 5.14 41.08 -30.00
CA GLU A 375 4.06 41.12 -28.99
C GLU A 375 3.20 39.86 -28.96
N ALA A 376 3.46 38.92 -29.88
CA ALA A 376 2.73 37.66 -29.95
C ALA A 376 3.05 36.73 -28.76
N TRP A 377 2.12 35.82 -28.47
CA TRP A 377 2.38 34.73 -27.52
C TRP A 377 3.42 33.76 -28.07
N CYS A 378 4.18 33.12 -27.18
CA CYS A 378 5.24 32.19 -27.58
C CYS A 378 4.73 31.05 -28.48
N SER A 379 3.50 30.57 -28.27
CA SER A 379 2.88 29.50 -29.07
C SER A 379 2.33 29.94 -30.43
N SER A 380 2.08 31.24 -30.65
CA SER A 380 1.58 31.75 -31.92
C SER A 380 2.73 32.03 -32.89
N LYS A 381 2.39 32.19 -34.18
CA LYS A 381 3.34 32.75 -35.17
C LYS A 381 3.75 34.16 -34.74
N CYS A 382 4.99 34.51 -35.02
CA CYS A 382 5.48 35.86 -34.73
C CYS A 382 4.84 36.87 -35.69
N THR A 383 4.54 38.06 -35.20
CA THR A 383 3.98 39.16 -36.00
C THR A 383 5.04 40.02 -36.68
N VAL A 384 6.32 39.80 -36.33
CA VAL A 384 7.47 40.53 -36.85
C VAL A 384 8.55 39.55 -37.29
N ASP A 385 9.25 39.88 -38.37
CA ASP A 385 10.33 39.08 -38.92
C ASP A 385 11.59 39.10 -38.03
N PRO A 386 12.50 38.10 -38.17
CA PRO A 386 13.79 38.11 -37.48
C PRO A 386 14.62 39.34 -37.82
N CYS A 387 15.40 39.84 -36.84
CA CYS A 387 16.31 40.94 -37.09
C CYS A 387 17.44 40.52 -38.05
N ILE A 388 17.65 41.28 -39.12
CA ILE A 388 18.72 41.03 -40.11
C ILE A 388 20.01 41.79 -39.82
N GLU A 389 19.99 42.72 -38.87
CA GLU A 389 21.15 43.54 -38.50
C GLU A 389 22.26 42.68 -37.87
N PRO A 390 23.54 42.94 -38.18
CA PRO A 390 24.66 42.22 -37.62
C PRO A 390 24.78 42.44 -36.11
N CYS A 391 25.27 41.42 -35.40
CA CYS A 391 25.54 41.55 -33.97
C CYS A 391 26.70 42.54 -33.72
N MET A 392 26.53 43.43 -32.73
CA MET A 392 27.56 44.40 -32.34
C MET A 392 28.56 43.86 -31.30
N ALA A 393 28.36 42.63 -30.82
CA ALA A 393 29.26 42.03 -29.83
C ALA A 393 30.61 41.62 -30.45
N GLN A 394 31.65 41.61 -29.61
CA GLN A 394 32.93 40.99 -29.92
C GLN A 394 33.02 39.62 -29.24
N LEU A 395 33.58 38.65 -29.96
CA LEU A 395 33.87 37.32 -29.44
C LEU A 395 35.08 37.37 -28.49
N PRO A 396 35.29 36.35 -27.64
CA PRO A 396 36.44 36.29 -26.73
C PRO A 396 37.82 36.42 -27.41
N CYS A 397 37.91 36.05 -28.70
CA CYS A 397 39.12 36.20 -29.52
C CYS A 397 39.35 37.64 -30.03
N GLY A 398 38.49 38.62 -29.67
CA GLY A 398 38.58 40.03 -30.07
C GLY A 398 37.93 40.36 -31.41
N HIS A 399 37.58 39.36 -32.23
CA HIS A 399 36.93 39.55 -33.52
C HIS A 399 35.42 39.85 -33.41
N LYS A 400 34.87 40.51 -34.43
CA LYS A 400 33.43 40.81 -34.51
C LYS A 400 32.61 39.53 -34.60
N CYS A 401 31.46 39.50 -33.93
CA CYS A 401 30.52 38.40 -33.99
C CYS A 401 29.97 38.20 -35.42
N ILE A 402 29.81 36.93 -35.80
CA ILE A 402 29.29 36.50 -37.13
C ILE A 402 27.77 36.24 -37.13
N GLY A 403 27.10 36.47 -36.00
CA GLY A 403 25.65 36.28 -35.85
C GLY A 403 24.85 37.57 -36.00
N PHE A 404 23.55 37.46 -35.70
CA PHE A 404 22.58 38.55 -35.82
C PHE A 404 22.28 39.23 -34.47
N CYS A 405 21.81 40.47 -34.54
CA CYS A 405 21.40 41.24 -33.37
C CYS A 405 20.19 40.60 -32.66
N GLY A 406 20.29 40.42 -31.33
CA GLY A 406 19.22 39.84 -30.51
C GLY A 406 19.19 38.31 -30.48
N GLU A 407 20.13 37.65 -31.14
CA GLU A 407 20.31 36.20 -31.11
C GLU A 407 21.53 35.79 -30.29
N PRO A 408 21.54 34.56 -29.73
CA PRO A 408 22.73 34.01 -29.10
C PRO A 408 23.91 34.02 -30.08
N CYS A 409 25.02 34.62 -29.66
CA CYS A 409 26.21 34.73 -30.48
C CYS A 409 26.81 33.32 -30.72
N PRO A 410 27.08 32.93 -31.98
CA PRO A 410 27.86 31.73 -32.26
C PRO A 410 29.23 31.82 -31.57
N PRO A 411 29.70 30.75 -30.90
CA PRO A 411 31.00 30.77 -30.22
C PRO A 411 32.18 30.77 -31.19
N LEU A 412 31.94 30.38 -32.44
CA LEU A 412 32.96 30.24 -33.48
C LEU A 412 33.24 31.56 -34.18
N CYS A 413 34.51 31.81 -34.46
CA CYS A 413 34.96 32.98 -35.22
C CYS A 413 35.31 32.59 -36.66
N LYS A 414 34.88 33.39 -37.64
CA LYS A 414 35.23 33.16 -39.07
C LYS A 414 36.73 33.25 -39.37
N ILE A 415 37.51 33.92 -38.51
CA ILE A 415 38.96 34.05 -38.66
C ILE A 415 39.68 32.92 -37.92
N CYS A 416 39.36 32.71 -36.64
CA CYS A 416 40.05 31.73 -35.79
C CYS A 416 39.57 30.28 -36.00
N ASN A 417 38.32 30.08 -36.41
CA ASN A 417 37.64 28.78 -36.50
C ASN A 417 37.07 28.55 -37.92
N ARG A 418 37.80 28.98 -38.95
CA ARG A 418 37.33 28.88 -40.35
C ARG A 418 37.02 27.44 -40.75
N ASP A 419 37.93 26.51 -40.45
CA ASP A 419 37.79 25.11 -40.88
C ASP A 419 36.59 24.42 -40.22
N GLU A 420 36.32 24.73 -38.95
CA GLU A 420 35.17 24.20 -38.20
C GLU A 420 33.83 24.74 -38.71
N LEU A 421 33.80 25.99 -39.18
CA LEU A 421 32.62 26.60 -39.82
C LEU A 421 32.36 26.05 -41.22
N LEU A 422 33.40 25.59 -41.92
CA LEU A 422 33.32 25.04 -43.28
C LEU A 422 33.20 23.51 -43.31
N GLU A 423 33.25 22.82 -42.17
CA GLU A 423 33.10 21.36 -42.07
C GLU A 423 31.74 20.88 -42.61
N PHE A 424 30.70 21.70 -42.45
CA PHE A 424 29.35 21.40 -42.91
C PHE A 424 28.87 22.50 -43.87
N TYR A 425 28.95 22.21 -45.18
CA TYR A 425 28.75 23.18 -46.26
C TYR A 425 27.34 23.09 -46.88
N LEU A 426 26.58 24.17 -46.82
CA LEU A 426 25.25 24.33 -47.45
C LEU A 426 25.27 25.28 -48.66
N GLY A 427 26.41 25.87 -49.02
CA GLY A 427 26.64 26.57 -50.29
C GLY A 427 26.99 28.06 -50.20
N TYR A 428 26.81 28.69 -49.04
CA TYR A 428 26.88 30.15 -48.86
C TYR A 428 27.86 30.59 -47.76
N GLU A 429 28.55 29.65 -47.12
CA GLU A 429 29.40 29.88 -45.95
C GLU A 429 30.61 30.78 -46.25
N GLU A 430 31.10 30.75 -47.49
CA GLU A 430 32.28 31.49 -47.93
C GLU A 430 32.02 32.96 -48.28
N GLU A 431 30.76 33.36 -48.45
CA GLU A 431 30.39 34.74 -48.78
C GLU A 431 30.90 35.71 -47.70
N LYS A 432 31.40 36.89 -48.08
CA LYS A 432 32.08 37.82 -47.14
C LYS A 432 31.14 38.28 -46.01
N ASP A 433 29.88 38.46 -46.33
CA ASP A 433 28.80 38.88 -45.46
C ASP A 433 28.01 37.72 -44.84
N ALA A 434 28.39 36.46 -45.09
CA ALA A 434 27.74 35.28 -44.51
C ALA A 434 27.58 35.41 -42.99
N ARG A 435 26.37 35.09 -42.51
CA ARG A 435 25.99 35.17 -41.10
C ARG A 435 25.55 33.80 -40.61
N PHE A 436 25.91 33.50 -39.37
CA PHE A 436 25.70 32.20 -38.77
C PHE A 436 24.74 32.29 -37.59
N VAL A 437 23.93 31.25 -37.45
CA VAL A 437 22.88 31.13 -36.44
C VAL A 437 23.23 29.97 -35.54
N LEU A 438 23.32 30.22 -34.24
CA LEU A 438 23.56 29.18 -33.26
C LEU A 438 22.27 28.40 -32.99
N LEU A 439 22.25 27.12 -33.39
CA LEU A 439 21.17 26.22 -33.03
C LEU A 439 21.28 25.87 -31.55
N GLN A 440 20.48 26.53 -30.72
CA GLN A 440 20.49 26.39 -29.25
C GLN A 440 20.22 24.95 -28.75
N GLU A 441 19.71 24.07 -29.62
CA GLU A 441 19.41 22.68 -29.30
C GLU A 441 20.63 21.76 -29.29
N CYS A 442 21.55 22.00 -30.22
CA CYS A 442 22.69 21.13 -30.48
C CYS A 442 24.04 21.86 -30.50
N GLY A 443 24.04 23.19 -30.39
CA GLY A 443 25.26 24.01 -30.38
C GLY A 443 25.90 24.23 -31.75
N HIS A 444 25.35 23.67 -32.83
CA HIS A 444 25.89 23.89 -34.17
C HIS A 444 25.61 25.31 -34.67
N ALA A 445 26.64 25.96 -35.17
CA ALA A 445 26.53 27.21 -35.93
C ALA A 445 26.31 26.84 -37.40
N ILE A 446 25.20 27.30 -37.98
CA ILE A 446 24.85 27.03 -39.38
C ILE A 446 24.62 28.37 -40.08
N GLU A 447 25.05 28.47 -41.34
CA GLU A 447 24.80 29.64 -42.17
C GLU A 447 23.29 29.86 -42.38
N SER A 448 22.86 31.12 -42.29
CA SER A 448 21.44 31.49 -42.23
C SER A 448 20.65 31.07 -43.46
N ARG A 449 21.17 31.38 -44.65
CA ARG A 449 20.48 31.21 -45.94
C ARG A 449 20.39 29.74 -46.34
N GLY A 450 21.47 28.99 -46.21
CA GLY A 450 21.51 27.55 -46.45
C GLY A 450 20.54 26.80 -45.52
N MET A 451 20.43 27.24 -44.28
CA MET A 451 19.47 26.68 -43.33
C MET A 451 18.01 26.99 -43.70
N GLU A 452 17.70 28.19 -44.21
CA GLU A 452 16.36 28.53 -44.68
C GLU A 452 15.93 27.64 -45.86
N MET A 453 16.80 27.50 -46.87
CA MET A 453 16.54 26.62 -48.01
C MET A 453 16.34 25.16 -47.59
N TRP A 454 17.12 24.67 -46.62
CA TRP A 454 16.94 23.34 -46.07
C TRP A 454 15.57 23.15 -45.40
N LEU A 455 15.11 24.15 -44.62
CA LEU A 455 13.83 24.09 -43.93
C LEU A 455 12.64 24.11 -44.89
N GLU A 456 12.77 24.82 -46.02
CA GLU A 456 11.79 24.93 -47.11
C GLU A 456 11.72 23.67 -47.97
N SER A 457 12.86 23.02 -48.26
CA SER A 457 12.88 21.79 -49.07
C SER A 457 12.07 20.62 -48.49
N GLY A 458 11.74 20.68 -47.20
CA GLY A 458 10.94 19.69 -46.47
C GLY A 458 9.51 20.13 -46.14
N GLU A 459 8.89 21.03 -46.93
CA GLU A 459 7.51 21.50 -46.68
C GLU A 459 6.44 20.43 -46.90
N ASN A 460 6.68 19.45 -47.78
CA ASN A 460 5.70 18.40 -48.08
C ASN A 460 5.59 17.30 -47.01
N GLU A 461 6.55 17.23 -46.08
CA GLU A 461 6.56 16.23 -45.01
C GLU A 461 6.10 16.81 -43.67
N ILE A 462 5.04 16.23 -43.09
CA ILE A 462 4.57 16.61 -41.75
C ILE A 462 5.48 15.95 -40.70
N THR A 463 6.64 16.54 -40.49
CA THR A 463 7.63 16.11 -39.50
C THR A 463 8.17 17.30 -38.72
N VAL A 464 8.76 17.03 -37.55
CA VAL A 464 9.49 18.04 -36.78
C VAL A 464 10.72 18.51 -37.55
N LYS A 465 10.93 19.82 -37.67
CA LYS A 465 12.14 20.38 -38.31
C LYS A 465 13.39 20.03 -37.50
N ARG A 466 14.47 19.63 -38.18
CA ARG A 466 15.70 19.10 -37.56
C ARG A 466 16.94 19.83 -38.06
N CYS A 467 17.99 19.81 -37.24
CA CYS A 467 19.33 20.23 -37.65
C CYS A 467 19.84 19.35 -38.82
N PRO A 468 20.34 19.95 -39.92
CA PRO A 468 20.84 19.19 -41.07
C PRO A 468 22.13 18.40 -40.76
N ARG A 469 22.95 18.86 -39.81
CA ARG A 469 24.19 18.19 -39.39
C ARG A 469 23.96 16.97 -38.49
N CYS A 470 23.15 17.12 -37.43
CA CYS A 470 23.01 16.09 -36.39
C CYS A 470 21.59 15.55 -36.20
N ARG A 471 20.62 15.98 -37.02
CA ARG A 471 19.20 15.58 -36.95
C ARG A 471 18.49 15.87 -35.62
N THR A 472 19.10 16.67 -34.74
CA THR A 472 18.46 17.12 -33.48
C THR A 472 17.22 17.97 -33.80
N PRO A 473 16.04 17.66 -33.24
CA PRO A 473 14.82 18.45 -33.46
C PRO A 473 14.96 19.89 -32.98
N LEU A 474 14.48 20.83 -33.79
CA LEU A 474 14.53 22.27 -33.50
C LEU A 474 13.28 22.70 -32.75
N THR A 475 13.45 23.31 -31.57
CA THR A 475 12.31 23.73 -30.74
C THR A 475 12.40 25.16 -30.20
N ILE A 476 13.60 25.67 -29.92
CA ILE A 476 13.86 26.98 -29.27
C ILE A 476 14.49 28.00 -30.22
N THR A 477 15.20 27.56 -31.27
CA THR A 477 15.96 28.47 -32.15
C THR A 477 15.07 29.56 -32.73
N ARG A 478 15.30 30.81 -32.30
CA ARG A 478 14.36 31.91 -32.48
C ARG A 478 14.19 32.32 -33.94
N ARG A 479 15.28 32.40 -34.71
CA ARG A 479 15.25 32.82 -36.12
C ARG A 479 14.24 32.00 -36.94
N TYR A 480 14.32 30.68 -36.81
CA TYR A 480 13.49 29.72 -37.56
C TYR A 480 12.18 29.37 -36.85
N HIS A 481 11.75 30.20 -35.91
CA HIS A 481 10.57 29.91 -35.09
C HIS A 481 9.30 29.79 -35.91
N HIS A 482 9.15 30.50 -37.04
CA HIS A 482 7.98 30.35 -37.92
C HIS A 482 7.94 28.95 -38.55
N TYR A 483 9.03 28.47 -39.14
CA TYR A 483 9.11 27.10 -39.69
C TYR A 483 8.87 26.03 -38.61
N ILE A 484 9.43 26.22 -37.40
CA ILE A 484 9.26 25.31 -36.27
C ILE A 484 7.80 25.30 -35.80
N ARG A 485 7.16 26.47 -35.70
CA ARG A 485 5.76 26.61 -35.26
C ARG A 485 4.80 25.96 -36.23
N ASP A 486 5.00 26.18 -37.52
CA ASP A 486 4.16 25.62 -38.57
C ASP A 486 4.24 24.09 -38.57
N SER A 487 5.45 23.55 -38.52
CA SER A 487 5.69 22.11 -38.36
C SER A 487 5.02 21.54 -37.10
N ILE A 488 5.17 22.20 -35.94
CA ILE A 488 4.52 21.76 -34.70
C ILE A 488 3.01 21.78 -34.83
N GLU A 489 2.42 22.84 -35.40
CA GLU A 489 0.97 22.97 -35.56
C GLU A 489 0.41 21.84 -36.44
N GLN A 490 1.08 21.54 -37.57
CA GLN A 490 0.70 20.42 -38.45
C GLN A 490 0.81 19.08 -37.71
N VAL A 491 1.89 18.85 -36.97
CA VAL A 491 2.05 17.64 -36.14
C VAL A 491 0.95 17.53 -35.08
N GLN A 492 0.53 18.64 -34.45
CA GLN A 492 -0.58 18.63 -33.49
C GLN A 492 -1.93 18.30 -34.17
N LYS A 493 -2.18 18.83 -35.38
CA LYS A 493 -3.39 18.50 -36.17
C LYS A 493 -3.44 17.02 -36.52
N VAL A 494 -2.31 16.43 -36.91
CA VAL A 494 -2.21 14.98 -37.17
C VAL A 494 -2.47 14.19 -35.89
N LYS A 495 -1.91 14.58 -34.76
CA LYS A 495 -2.18 13.93 -33.47
C LYS A 495 -3.67 13.95 -33.12
N GLU A 496 -4.34 15.08 -33.32
CA GLU A 496 -5.76 15.22 -33.04
C GLU A 496 -6.62 14.39 -33.99
N LYS A 497 -6.27 14.31 -35.28
CA LYS A 497 -6.99 13.52 -36.29
C LYS A 497 -6.83 12.01 -36.09
N PHE A 498 -5.61 11.53 -35.83
CA PHE A 498 -5.32 10.09 -35.73
C PHE A 498 -5.60 9.51 -34.35
N PHE A 499 -5.40 10.29 -33.29
CA PHE A 499 -5.53 9.80 -31.92
C PHE A 499 -6.79 10.31 -31.22
N GLY A 500 -7.58 11.18 -31.86
CA GLY A 500 -8.84 11.70 -31.34
C GLY A 500 -8.67 12.78 -30.26
N ASN A 501 -9.79 13.42 -29.90
CA ASN A 501 -9.82 14.38 -28.81
C ASN A 501 -9.78 13.65 -27.46
N GLN A 502 -8.96 14.15 -26.53
CA GLN A 502 -8.82 13.59 -25.19
C GLN A 502 -10.18 13.42 -24.48
N LYS A 503 -11.12 14.37 -24.65
CA LYS A 503 -12.45 14.29 -24.04
C LYS A 503 -13.33 13.20 -24.67
N GLU A 504 -13.34 13.11 -25.98
CA GLU A 504 -14.13 12.13 -26.73
C GLU A 504 -13.62 10.72 -26.48
N ASN A 505 -12.29 10.54 -26.46
CA ASN A 505 -11.67 9.26 -26.13
C ASN A 505 -12.01 8.80 -24.71
N MET A 506 -12.01 9.70 -23.72
CA MET A 506 -12.42 9.35 -22.36
C MET A 506 -13.90 8.91 -22.29
N LEU A 507 -14.78 9.61 -23.00
CA LEU A 507 -16.20 9.24 -23.08
C LEU A 507 -16.39 7.88 -23.75
N LEU A 508 -15.70 7.65 -24.87
CA LEU A 508 -15.75 6.39 -25.61
C LEU A 508 -15.18 5.23 -24.78
N GLN A 509 -14.07 5.45 -24.07
CA GLN A 509 -13.47 4.46 -23.18
C GLN A 509 -14.40 4.10 -22.02
N ARG A 510 -15.06 5.10 -21.41
CA ARG A 510 -16.07 4.86 -20.37
C ARG A 510 -17.24 4.04 -20.91
N HIS A 511 -17.74 4.38 -22.10
CA HIS A 511 -18.82 3.63 -22.77
C HIS A 511 -18.43 2.19 -23.09
N LEU A 512 -17.24 1.97 -23.63
CA LEU A 512 -16.71 0.63 -23.94
C LEU A 512 -16.51 -0.20 -22.68
N ASN A 513 -16.01 0.39 -21.59
CA ASN A 513 -15.88 -0.30 -20.30
C ASN A 513 -17.23 -0.71 -19.72
N LEU A 514 -18.25 0.14 -19.81
CA LEU A 514 -19.62 -0.22 -19.39
C LEU A 514 -20.18 -1.37 -20.23
N ARG A 515 -19.93 -1.37 -21.55
CA ARG A 515 -20.31 -2.48 -22.44
C ARG A 515 -19.59 -3.78 -22.10
N LEU A 516 -18.29 -3.72 -21.84
CA LEU A 516 -17.51 -4.89 -21.41
C LEU A 516 -18.06 -5.48 -20.11
N GLN A 517 -18.32 -4.63 -19.11
CA GLN A 517 -18.93 -5.07 -17.84
C GLN A 517 -20.30 -5.73 -18.05
N ALA A 518 -21.14 -5.17 -18.92
CA ALA A 518 -22.43 -5.77 -19.27
C ALA A 518 -22.30 -7.15 -19.94
N VAL A 519 -21.29 -7.35 -20.80
CA VAL A 519 -20.99 -8.66 -21.41
C VAL A 519 -20.50 -9.66 -20.36
N TYR A 520 -19.62 -9.25 -19.45
CA TYR A 520 -19.15 -10.10 -18.35
C TYR A 520 -20.29 -10.52 -17.41
N SER A 521 -21.18 -9.59 -17.03
CA SER A 521 -22.35 -9.92 -16.21
C SER A 521 -23.33 -10.85 -16.93
N SER A 522 -23.47 -10.71 -18.25
CA SER A 522 -24.34 -11.57 -19.07
C SER A 522 -23.75 -12.99 -19.27
N SER A 523 -22.42 -13.13 -19.32
CA SER A 523 -21.79 -14.46 -19.34
C SER A 523 -21.92 -15.20 -18.00
N LEU A 524 -21.89 -14.47 -16.89
CA LEU A 524 -22.07 -15.04 -15.55
C LEU A 524 -23.49 -15.55 -15.31
N THR A 525 -24.52 -14.90 -15.86
CA THR A 525 -25.91 -15.37 -15.76
C THR A 525 -26.18 -16.62 -16.60
N LEU A 526 -25.54 -16.75 -17.78
CA LEU A 526 -25.60 -17.96 -18.61
C LEU A 526 -24.88 -19.17 -17.98
N SER A 527 -23.83 -18.96 -17.19
CA SER A 527 -23.11 -20.04 -16.51
C SER A 527 -23.82 -20.63 -15.29
N LYS A 528 -24.79 -19.91 -14.71
CA LYS A 528 -25.59 -20.36 -13.54
C LYS A 528 -26.92 -21.01 -13.93
N GLY A 529 -27.23 -21.10 -15.23
CA GLY A 529 -28.46 -21.68 -15.76
C GLY A 529 -28.28 -23.04 -16.45
N LYS A 530 -27.17 -23.75 -16.21
CA LYS A 530 -26.95 -25.13 -16.68
C LYS A 530 -26.77 -26.08 -15.51
#